data_AF-A0A519WZU7-F1
#
_entry.id   AF-A0A519WZU7-F1
#
_cell.length_a   1.000
_cell.length_b   1.000
_cell.length_c   1.000
_cell.angle_alpha   90.00
_cell.angle_beta   90.00
_cell.angle_gamma   90.00
#
_symmetry.space_group_name_H-M   'P 1'
#
loop_
_entity.id
_entity.type
_entity.pdbx_description
1 polymer ?
#
loop_
_entity_poly.entity_id
_entity_poly.type
_entity_poly.pdbx_seq_one_letter_code
_entity_poly.pdbx_strand_id
1 'polypeptide(L)'
;MKKIIPAILIAVTLHLSASTVNAQFIFVPDQNGKPLTDAKYENLTGTPFYLDTWTKAEVKLANGEIVKPNEVKYDVVSEKLLFKLEDKIFEFYPKVASFTLITDQGNKTFLIKNESKGSGYFEVLASGKIKLFKRLRKNILETKGYNSAT
;
A
#
# COMPACT_ATOMS: atom_id res chain seq x y z
N MET A 1 -50.26 -35.43 -33.94
CA MET A 1 -49.62 -35.32 -32.61
C MET A 1 -48.13 -35.05 -32.83
N LYS A 2 -47.68 -33.81 -32.55
CA LYS A 2 -46.34 -33.30 -32.84
C LYS A 2 -45.37 -33.73 -31.72
N LYS A 3 -44.32 -34.49 -32.05
CA LYS A 3 -43.15 -34.69 -31.18
C LYS A 3 -42.09 -33.65 -31.55
N ILE A 4 -41.92 -32.62 -30.73
CA ILE A 4 -40.86 -31.62 -30.90
C ILE A 4 -40.24 -31.31 -29.54
N ILE A 5 -39.65 -32.30 -28.87
CA ILE A 5 -38.86 -32.05 -27.67
C ILE A 5 -37.72 -33.06 -27.65
N PRO A 6 -36.55 -32.72 -28.22
CA PRO A 6 -35.33 -32.85 -27.42
C PRO A 6 -34.27 -31.75 -27.68
N ALA A 7 -34.64 -30.59 -28.23
CA ALA A 7 -33.66 -29.53 -28.53
C ALA A 7 -33.56 -28.43 -27.46
N ILE A 8 -34.54 -28.33 -26.55
CA ILE A 8 -34.62 -27.21 -25.59
C ILE A 8 -33.87 -27.51 -24.29
N LEU A 9 -33.54 -28.78 -23.99
CA LEU A 9 -32.88 -29.12 -22.72
C LEU A 9 -31.35 -28.88 -22.74
N ILE A 10 -30.72 -28.73 -23.90
CA ILE A 10 -29.27 -28.48 -24.01
C ILE A 10 -28.96 -26.97 -24.07
N ALA A 11 -29.95 -26.12 -24.39
CA ALA A 11 -29.75 -24.67 -24.51
C ALA A 11 -29.79 -23.92 -23.17
N VAL A 12 -30.28 -24.53 -22.09
CA VAL A 12 -30.43 -23.87 -20.77
C VAL A 12 -29.19 -24.01 -19.89
N THR A 13 -28.24 -24.89 -20.23
CA THR A 13 -26.97 -25.05 -19.48
C THR A 13 -25.89 -24.02 -19.85
N LEU A 14 -26.18 -23.03 -20.71
CA LEU A 14 -25.17 -22.09 -21.22
C LEU A 14 -25.29 -20.65 -20.70
N HIS A 15 -26.09 -20.38 -19.66
CA HIS A 15 -26.19 -19.02 -19.11
C HIS A 15 -25.88 -18.97 -17.61
N LEU A 16 -24.94 -18.08 -17.29
CA LEU A 16 -24.61 -17.52 -15.98
C LEU A 16 -23.55 -18.23 -15.13
N SER A 17 -22.33 -18.23 -15.64
CA SER A 17 -21.14 -18.00 -14.80
C SER A 17 -20.36 -16.80 -15.35
N ALA A 18 -20.97 -15.60 -15.24
CA ALA A 18 -20.21 -14.36 -15.26
C ALA A 18 -19.52 -14.21 -13.90
N SER A 19 -18.50 -15.03 -13.66
CA SER A 19 -17.60 -14.84 -12.54
C SER A 19 -16.94 -13.48 -12.74
N THR A 20 -17.27 -12.50 -11.91
CA THR A 20 -16.47 -11.28 -11.79
C THR A 20 -15.10 -11.72 -11.30
N VAL A 21 -14.19 -11.99 -12.23
CA VAL A 21 -12.78 -12.22 -11.96
C VAL A 21 -12.24 -10.90 -11.44
N ASN A 22 -12.31 -10.71 -10.11
CA ASN A 22 -11.35 -9.85 -9.45
C ASN A 22 -10.04 -10.62 -9.52
N ALA A 23 -9.25 -10.36 -10.56
CA ALA A 23 -7.87 -10.82 -10.61
C ALA A 23 -7.17 -10.19 -9.39
N GLN A 24 -7.11 -10.95 -8.30
CA GLN A 24 -6.23 -10.63 -7.19
C GLN A 24 -4.83 -10.87 -7.75
N PHE A 25 -4.15 -9.81 -8.14
CA PHE A 25 -2.72 -9.86 -8.37
C PHE A 25 -2.08 -10.20 -7.02
N ILE A 26 -1.90 -11.50 -6.77
CA ILE A 26 -1.11 -11.99 -5.66
C ILE A 26 0.31 -11.56 -6.00
N PHE A 27 0.77 -10.53 -5.32
CA PHE A 27 2.18 -10.19 -5.30
C PHE A 27 2.90 -11.33 -4.58
N VAL A 28 3.50 -12.22 -5.36
CA VAL A 28 4.46 -13.21 -4.86
C VAL A 28 5.81 -12.51 -4.84
N PRO A 29 6.40 -12.22 -3.67
CA PRO A 29 7.72 -11.63 -3.58
C PRO A 29 8.74 -12.67 -4.02
N ASP A 30 8.94 -12.78 -5.32
CA ASP A 30 10.11 -13.48 -5.80
C ASP A 30 11.32 -12.57 -5.51
N GLN A 31 12.12 -12.97 -4.51
CA GLN A 31 13.53 -12.60 -4.28
C GLN A 31 13.91 -11.11 -4.08
N ASN A 32 12.97 -10.17 -4.23
CA ASN A 32 13.30 -8.75 -4.35
C ASN A 32 12.98 -7.90 -3.12
N GLY A 33 11.97 -8.26 -2.31
CA GLY A 33 11.67 -7.55 -1.07
C GLY A 33 12.73 -7.81 0.00
N LYS A 34 13.26 -6.76 0.63
CA LYS A 34 14.17 -6.94 1.77
C LYS A 34 13.32 -7.22 3.02
N PRO A 35 13.48 -8.39 3.67
CA PRO A 35 12.80 -8.65 4.94
C PRO A 35 13.29 -7.63 5.96
N LEU A 36 12.36 -6.98 6.66
CA LEU A 36 12.71 -6.14 7.79
C LEU A 36 12.85 -7.03 9.02
N THR A 37 14.04 -7.14 9.59
CA THR A 37 14.24 -7.79 10.88
C THR A 37 13.55 -6.96 11.97
N ASP A 38 12.89 -7.66 12.89
CA ASP A 38 11.92 -7.12 13.85
C ASP A 38 12.40 -5.93 14.70
N ALA A 39 11.41 -5.09 15.06
CA ALA A 39 11.39 -4.00 16.04
C ALA A 39 12.34 -2.79 15.81
N LYS A 40 12.05 -1.96 14.80
CA LYS A 40 12.69 -0.63 14.66
C LYS A 40 12.24 0.39 15.72
N TYR A 41 11.06 0.22 16.29
CA TYR A 41 10.44 1.16 17.23
C TYR A 41 10.01 0.41 18.48
N GLU A 42 10.78 0.54 19.57
CA GLU A 42 10.45 0.01 20.89
C GLU A 42 10.16 1.16 21.87
N ASN A 43 9.23 0.95 22.82
CA ASN A 43 8.88 1.92 23.87
C ASN A 43 8.50 3.32 23.35
N LEU A 44 7.95 3.41 22.14
CA LEU A 44 7.52 4.67 21.54
C LEU A 44 6.10 5.04 22.00
N THR A 45 5.94 6.22 22.59
CA THR A 45 4.61 6.81 22.79
C THR A 45 4.14 7.48 21.50
N GLY A 46 3.01 7.03 20.95
CA GLY A 46 2.48 7.48 19.65
C GLY A 46 2.80 6.50 18.51
N THR A 47 2.77 7.00 17.28
CA THR A 47 2.90 6.17 16.07
C THR A 47 3.80 6.82 15.01
N PRO A 48 4.76 6.08 14.43
CA PRO A 48 5.59 6.59 13.33
C PRO A 48 4.84 6.56 11.99
N PHE A 49 3.69 5.88 11.92
CA PHE A 49 2.98 5.61 10.67
C PHE A 49 1.97 6.70 10.31
N TYR A 50 1.64 6.83 9.03
CA TYR A 50 0.62 7.75 8.55
C TYR A 50 -0.78 7.33 9.03
N LEU A 51 -1.06 6.02 8.97
CA LEU A 51 -2.24 5.36 9.53
C LEU A 51 -1.78 4.22 10.43
N ASP A 52 -2.47 4.04 11.55
CA ASP A 52 -2.14 2.99 12.53
C ASP A 52 -2.60 1.60 12.09
N THR A 53 -3.52 1.54 11.14
CA THR A 53 -4.03 0.30 10.55
C THR A 53 -3.28 -0.06 9.27
N TRP A 54 -3.25 -1.36 8.95
CA TRP A 54 -2.86 -1.83 7.63
C TRP A 54 -3.98 -1.53 6.65
N THR A 55 -3.63 -1.11 5.44
CA THR A 55 -4.63 -0.79 4.42
C THR A 55 -4.24 -1.29 3.05
N LYS A 56 -5.21 -1.41 2.15
CA LYS A 56 -4.97 -1.71 0.74
C LYS A 56 -4.32 -0.51 0.05
N ALA A 57 -3.48 -0.78 -0.94
CA ALA A 57 -2.93 0.28 -1.77
C ALA A 57 -2.74 -0.14 -3.22
N GLU A 58 -2.66 0.87 -4.08
CA GLU A 58 -2.06 0.75 -5.41
C GLU A 58 -0.67 1.40 -5.35
N VAL A 59 0.37 0.66 -5.72
CA VAL A 59 1.76 1.07 -5.58
C VAL A 59 2.42 1.01 -6.94
N LYS A 60 3.03 2.11 -7.38
CA LYS A 60 3.87 2.18 -8.57
C LYS A 60 5.34 2.20 -8.17
N LEU A 61 6.08 1.21 -8.62
CA LEU A 61 7.51 1.08 -8.38
C LEU A 61 8.32 1.94 -9.36
N ALA A 62 9.60 2.18 -9.05
CA ALA A 62 10.49 3.00 -9.87
C ALA A 62 10.77 2.43 -11.27
N ASN A 63 10.65 1.10 -11.43
CA ASN A 63 10.71 0.42 -12.74
C ASN A 63 9.41 0.60 -13.56
N GLY A 64 8.39 1.26 -13.03
CA GLY A 64 7.09 1.45 -13.67
C GLY A 64 6.06 0.37 -13.38
N GLU A 65 6.44 -0.71 -12.70
CA GLU A 65 5.55 -1.80 -12.29
C GLU A 65 4.48 -1.30 -11.31
N ILE A 66 3.26 -1.84 -11.43
CA ILE A 66 2.14 -1.52 -10.56
C ILE A 66 1.75 -2.77 -9.77
N VAL A 67 1.74 -2.66 -8.44
CA VAL A 67 1.37 -3.72 -7.52
C VAL A 67 0.21 -3.26 -6.62
N LYS A 68 -0.66 -4.20 -6.23
CA LYS A 68 -1.88 -3.90 -5.45
C LYS A 68 -1.94 -4.71 -4.14
N PRO A 69 -1.01 -4.44 -3.21
CA PRO A 69 -0.95 -5.13 -1.92
C PRO A 69 -2.20 -4.88 -1.08
N ASN A 70 -2.64 -5.92 -0.36
CA ASN A 70 -3.80 -5.84 0.53
C ASN A 70 -3.47 -5.22 1.89
N GLU A 71 -2.22 -5.33 2.33
CA GLU A 71 -1.75 -4.84 3.63
C GLU A 71 -0.48 -4.02 3.43
N VAL A 72 -0.63 -2.69 3.43
CA VAL A 72 0.47 -1.74 3.46
C VAL A 72 0.36 -0.77 4.63
N LYS A 73 1.50 -0.20 4.99
CA LYS A 73 1.60 0.83 5.99
C LYS A 73 2.72 1.80 5.63
N TYR A 74 2.43 3.10 5.66
CA TYR A 74 3.40 4.13 5.34
C TYR A 74 4.06 4.64 6.62
N ASP A 75 5.36 4.38 6.77
CA ASP A 75 6.20 4.93 7.84
C ASP A 75 6.67 6.34 7.46
N VAL A 76 6.18 7.33 8.21
CA VAL A 76 6.44 8.75 7.98
C VAL A 76 7.79 9.18 8.54
N VAL A 77 8.27 8.50 9.59
CA VAL A 77 9.57 8.80 10.21
C VAL A 77 10.69 8.36 9.28
N SER A 78 10.61 7.14 8.74
CA SER A 78 11.64 6.62 7.82
C SER A 78 11.38 6.89 6.35
N GLU A 79 10.22 7.49 6.01
CA GLU A 79 9.75 7.75 4.66
C GLU A 79 9.77 6.49 3.77
N LYS A 80 9.22 5.39 4.28
CA LYS A 80 9.15 4.09 3.57
C LYS A 80 7.73 3.55 3.56
N LEU A 81 7.32 3.01 2.40
CA LEU A 81 6.12 2.20 2.31
C LEU A 81 6.49 0.75 2.61
N LEU A 82 5.79 0.15 3.55
CA LEU A 82 5.95 -1.24 3.97
C LEU A 82 4.75 -2.04 3.51
N PHE A 83 4.95 -3.32 3.20
CA PHE A 83 3.86 -4.25 2.96
C PHE A 83 4.00 -5.50 3.82
N LYS A 84 2.87 -6.12 4.14
CA LYS A 84 2.81 -7.37 4.89
C LYS A 84 2.51 -8.53 3.94
N LEU A 85 3.20 -9.64 4.13
CA LEU A 85 2.94 -10.91 3.46
C LEU A 85 3.30 -12.07 4.39
N GLU A 86 2.40 -13.04 4.55
CA GLU A 86 2.62 -14.23 5.40
C GLU A 86 3.15 -13.85 6.80
N ASP A 87 2.52 -12.82 7.40
CA ASP A 87 2.89 -12.24 8.69
C ASP A 87 4.26 -11.56 8.81
N LYS A 88 5.02 -11.50 7.71
CA LYS A 88 6.30 -10.78 7.63
C LYS A 88 6.12 -9.41 6.99
N ILE A 89 6.93 -8.46 7.43
CA ILE A 89 6.94 -7.09 6.92
C ILE A 89 8.13 -6.90 5.98
N PHE A 90 7.87 -6.31 4.82
CA PHE A 90 8.84 -6.12 3.76
C PHE A 90 8.86 -4.67 3.28
N GLU A 91 10.04 -4.25 2.81
CA GLU A 91 10.18 -3.03 2.02
C GLU A 91 10.02 -3.35 0.53
N PHE A 92 9.36 -2.45 -0.21
CA PHE A 92 9.29 -2.55 -1.66
C PHE A 92 10.66 -2.40 -2.31
N TYR A 93 10.93 -3.25 -3.29
CA TYR A 93 12.05 -3.13 -4.20
C TYR A 93 11.59 -3.53 -5.62
N PRO A 94 11.89 -2.73 -6.66
CA PRO A 94 12.55 -1.42 -6.64
C PRO A 94 11.80 -0.38 -5.79
N LYS A 95 12.46 0.75 -5.47
CA LYS A 95 11.87 1.80 -4.62
C LYS A 95 10.51 2.26 -5.16
N VAL A 96 9.59 2.61 -4.27
CA VAL A 96 8.27 3.13 -4.66
C VAL A 96 8.40 4.53 -5.27
N ALA A 97 7.80 4.73 -6.44
CA ALA A 97 7.69 6.04 -7.08
C ALA A 97 6.44 6.79 -6.62
N SER A 98 5.32 6.07 -6.48
CA SER A 98 4.07 6.62 -5.98
C SER A 98 3.20 5.54 -5.37
N PHE A 99 2.31 5.91 -4.46
CA PHE A 99 1.32 4.98 -3.93
C PHE A 99 0.02 5.69 -3.59
N THR A 100 -1.08 4.96 -3.65
CA THR A 100 -2.40 5.43 -3.23
C THR A 100 -2.92 4.51 -2.14
N LEU A 101 -3.08 5.05 -0.93
CA LEU A 101 -3.74 4.35 0.17
C LEU A 101 -5.26 4.41 -0.05
N ILE A 102 -5.90 3.25 -0.01
CA ILE A 102 -7.36 3.12 -0.17
C ILE A 102 -7.95 3.14 1.24
N THR A 103 -8.76 4.15 1.57
CA THR A 103 -9.35 4.28 2.91
C THR A 103 -10.84 4.57 2.82
N ASP A 104 -11.58 4.28 3.88
CA ASP A 104 -13.03 4.55 3.93
C ASP A 104 -13.35 6.05 3.84
N GLN A 105 -12.41 6.91 4.22
CA GLN A 105 -12.52 8.37 4.13
C GLN A 105 -12.09 8.92 2.76
N GLY A 106 -11.75 8.04 1.81
CA GLY A 106 -11.27 8.39 0.49
C GLY A 106 -9.82 8.01 0.24
N ASN A 107 -9.46 7.97 -1.04
CA ASN A 107 -8.12 7.59 -1.47
C ASN A 107 -7.12 8.72 -1.23
N LYS A 108 -5.91 8.35 -0.78
CA LYS A 108 -4.83 9.29 -0.52
C LYS A 108 -3.61 8.93 -1.34
N THR A 109 -3.28 9.77 -2.31
CA THR A 109 -2.15 9.54 -3.24
C THR A 109 -0.91 10.29 -2.78
N PHE A 110 0.21 9.58 -2.82
CA PHE A 110 1.54 10.06 -2.44
C PHE A 110 2.50 9.90 -3.62
N LEU A 111 3.30 10.93 -3.86
CA LEU A 111 4.32 10.96 -4.91
C LEU A 111 5.68 11.23 -4.30
N ILE A 112 6.70 10.49 -4.74
CA ILE A 112 8.08 10.84 -4.39
C ILE A 112 8.47 12.12 -5.11
N LYS A 113 9.09 13.05 -4.39
CA LYS A 113 9.71 14.25 -4.94
C LYS A 113 11.11 14.42 -4.40
N ASN A 114 12.00 14.92 -5.24
CA ASN A 114 13.33 15.36 -4.86
C ASN A 114 13.27 16.88 -4.64
N GLU A 115 13.56 17.33 -3.43
CA GLU A 115 13.72 18.74 -3.11
C GLU A 115 15.17 19.02 -2.69
N SER A 116 15.56 20.29 -2.68
CA SER A 116 16.89 20.74 -2.25
C SER A 116 17.22 20.31 -0.81
N LYS A 117 16.21 20.06 0.03
CA LYS A 117 16.35 19.58 1.42
C LYS A 117 16.18 18.06 1.57
N GLY A 118 16.27 17.31 0.47
CA GLY A 118 16.15 15.85 0.44
C GLY A 118 14.89 15.36 -0.28
N SER A 119 14.91 14.09 -0.67
CA SER A 119 13.75 13.42 -1.25
C SER A 119 12.74 12.98 -0.19
N GLY A 120 11.50 12.72 -0.59
CA GLY A 120 10.46 12.21 0.31
C GLY A 120 9.10 12.10 -0.40
N TYR A 121 8.10 11.56 0.30
CA TYR A 121 6.74 11.42 -0.23
C TYR A 121 5.86 12.61 0.14
N PHE A 122 5.03 13.03 -0.82
CA PHE A 122 4.11 14.15 -0.68
C PHE A 122 2.69 13.70 -1.01
N GLU A 123 1.76 13.94 -0.10
CA GLU A 123 0.33 13.77 -0.34
C GLU A 123 -0.14 14.80 -1.37
N VAL A 124 -0.85 14.34 -2.40
CA VAL A 124 -1.47 15.20 -3.40
C VAL A 124 -2.81 15.67 -2.87
N LEU A 125 -2.91 16.96 -2.55
CA LEU A 125 -4.16 17.54 -2.04
C LEU A 125 -5.06 18.09 -3.15
N ALA A 126 -4.46 18.59 -4.22
CA ALA A 126 -5.18 19.09 -5.39
C ALA A 126 -4.35 18.93 -6.65
N SER A 127 -5.00 18.57 -7.76
CA SER A 127 -4.38 18.42 -9.08
C SER A 127 -5.20 19.17 -10.13
N GLY A 128 -4.75 20.37 -10.50
CA GLY A 128 -5.34 21.19 -11.56
C GLY A 128 -4.25 21.96 -12.30
N LYS A 129 -4.54 23.20 -12.74
CA LYS A 129 -3.53 24.10 -13.34
C LYS A 129 -2.32 24.31 -12.40
N ILE A 130 -2.57 24.28 -11.09
CA ILE A 130 -1.57 24.27 -10.04
C ILE A 130 -1.77 22.97 -9.25
N LYS A 131 -0.68 22.38 -8.77
CA LYS A 131 -0.70 21.19 -7.93
C LYS A 131 -0.33 21.57 -6.49
N LEU A 132 -1.16 21.17 -5.53
CA LEU A 132 -0.91 21.38 -4.12
C LEU A 132 -0.44 20.07 -3.48
N PHE A 133 0.68 20.14 -2.78
CA PHE A 133 1.33 19.00 -2.13
C PHE A 133 1.49 19.26 -0.65
N LYS A 134 1.33 18.22 0.17
CA LYS A 134 1.58 18.25 1.62
C LYS A 134 2.62 17.20 1.98
N ARG A 135 3.70 17.60 2.65
CA ARG A 135 4.65 16.69 3.27
C ARG A 135 4.35 16.59 4.75
N LEU A 136 4.15 15.37 5.24
CA LEU A 136 4.07 15.10 6.68
C LEU A 136 5.45 14.66 7.17
N ARG A 137 5.90 15.18 8.30
CA ARG A 137 7.10 14.72 9.00
C ARG A 137 6.75 14.40 10.44
N LYS A 138 7.25 13.27 10.94
CA LYS A 138 7.18 12.87 12.33
C LYS A 138 8.60 12.73 12.87
N ASN A 139 8.86 13.29 14.05
CA ASN A 139 10.14 13.21 14.72
C ASN A 139 9.98 12.43 16.02
N ILE A 140 10.98 11.60 16.34
CA ILE A 140 11.03 10.88 17.62
C ILE A 140 11.85 11.73 18.59
N LEU A 141 11.30 11.98 19.77
CA LEU A 141 11.97 12.68 20.85
C LEU A 141 12.31 11.67 21.95
N GLU A 142 13.59 11.49 22.20
CA GLU A 142 14.07 10.66 23.31
C GLU A 142 14.13 11.53 24.57
N THR A 143 13.38 11.14 25.60
CA THR A 143 13.44 11.79 26.91
C THR A 143 14.19 10.87 27.85
N LYS A 144 15.45 11.20 28.15
CA LYS A 144 16.20 10.54 29.21
C LYS A 144 15.85 11.19 30.55
N GLY A 145 15.47 10.38 31.55
CA GLY A 145 15.19 10.89 32.89
C GLY A 145 16.42 11.57 33.49
N TYR A 146 16.22 12.70 34.16
CA TYR A 146 17.25 13.30 35.00
C TYR A 146 17.57 12.30 36.13
N ASN A 147 18.82 11.82 36.21
CA ASN A 147 19.33 10.69 37.01
C ASN A 147 19.32 9.28 36.38
N SER A 148 19.10 9.11 35.07
CA SER A 148 19.41 7.83 34.41
C SER A 148 20.93 7.67 34.19
N ALA A 149 21.67 7.45 35.27
CA ALA A 149 23.05 7.03 35.27
C ALA A 149 23.12 5.49 35.36
N THR A 150 23.60 4.87 34.28
CA THR A 150 24.34 3.59 34.11
C THR A 150 23.89 2.95 32.80
#